data_AF-A0A133U426-F1
#
_entry.id   AF-A0A133U426-F1
#
_cell.length_a   1.000
_cell.length_b   1.000
_cell.length_c   1.000
_cell.angle_alpha   90.00
_cell.angle_beta   90.00
_cell.angle_gamma   90.00
#
_symmetry.space_group_name_H-M   'P 1'
#
loop_
_entity.id
_entity.type
_entity.pdbx_description
1 polymer ?
#
loop_
_entity_poly.entity_id
_entity_poly.type
_entity_poly.pdbx_seq_one_letter_code
_entity_poly.pdbx_strand_id
1 'polypeptide(L)'
;MTYPALKIKRGHKIPGSREAYYDSSKTEKLREKYSRVDFRPRGRFEEEEFLRKIASFHGLDYDEVLEEAREIYGEEIDQEKVKKHLRWKIEDRKKSRKKQEIIQEEELREYLDSGYEVECELSDGRFIVSKEESILDLLEGGEGRKVPS
;
A
#
# COMPACT_ATOMS: atom_id res chain seq x y z
N MET A 1 32.89 -47.35 20.20
CA MET A 1 31.69 -47.47 19.35
C MET A 1 31.39 -46.11 18.75
N THR A 2 31.60 -46.01 17.45
CA THR A 2 31.37 -44.84 16.59
C THR A 2 29.90 -44.81 16.15
N TYR A 3 29.29 -43.62 16.13
CA TYR A 3 28.10 -43.34 15.33
C TYR A 3 28.35 -42.12 14.43
N PRO A 4 27.88 -42.14 13.17
CA PRO A 4 28.26 -41.19 12.14
C PRO A 4 27.45 -39.89 12.17
N ALA A 5 27.97 -38.90 11.45
CA ALA A 5 27.50 -37.53 11.32
C ALA A 5 26.01 -37.36 10.97
N LEU A 6 25.33 -36.46 11.69
CA LEU A 6 24.12 -35.79 11.19
C LEU A 6 24.50 -34.44 10.57
N LYS A 7 24.58 -34.46 9.24
CA LYS A 7 24.82 -33.31 8.37
C LYS A 7 23.52 -32.49 8.29
N ILE A 8 23.34 -31.51 9.19
CA ILE A 8 22.25 -30.53 9.08
C ILE A 8 22.66 -29.48 8.06
N LYS A 9 22.08 -29.53 6.85
CA LYS A 9 22.22 -28.50 5.82
C LYS A 9 21.09 -27.46 5.99
N ARG A 10 21.50 -26.19 5.90
CA ARG A 10 20.75 -24.92 5.82
C ARG A 10 20.46 -24.25 7.18
N GLY A 11 21.14 -23.12 7.39
CA GLY A 11 20.92 -22.19 8.49
C GLY A 11 22.21 -21.96 9.27
N HIS A 12 22.94 -20.88 8.96
CA HIS A 12 24.03 -20.40 9.79
C HIS A 12 23.48 -20.13 11.19
N LYS A 13 23.80 -20.97 12.18
CA LYS A 13 23.49 -20.67 13.59
C LYS A 13 24.44 -19.56 14.01
N ILE A 14 23.94 -18.34 14.14
CA ILE A 14 24.70 -17.23 14.70
C ILE A 14 24.98 -17.57 16.17
N PRO A 15 26.25 -17.69 16.59
CA PRO A 15 26.57 -17.95 17.99
C PRO A 15 26.05 -16.79 18.85
N GLY A 16 25.19 -17.10 19.83
CA GLY A 16 24.51 -16.11 20.67
C GLY A 16 23.02 -15.92 20.33
N SER A 17 22.57 -16.33 19.15
CA SER A 17 21.14 -16.33 18.82
C SER A 17 20.48 -17.62 19.32
N ARG A 18 20.06 -17.63 20.59
CA ARG A 18 18.99 -18.54 21.03
C ARG A 18 17.67 -18.00 20.47
N GLU A 19 17.44 -18.25 19.18
CA GLU A 19 16.17 -17.98 18.52
C GLU A 19 15.03 -18.64 19.30
N ALA A 20 13.94 -17.91 19.44
CA ALA A 20 12.73 -18.31 20.16
C ALA A 20 12.07 -19.59 19.64
N TYR A 21 12.61 -20.17 18.56
CA TYR A 21 12.13 -21.39 17.94
C TYR A 21 12.29 -22.64 18.82
N TYR A 22 13.22 -22.63 19.80
CA TYR A 22 13.50 -23.77 20.67
C TYR A 22 13.28 -23.52 22.17
N ASP A 23 12.75 -22.35 22.55
CA ASP A 23 12.55 -21.97 23.94
C ASP A 23 11.06 -21.90 24.28
N SER A 24 10.55 -22.99 24.85
CA SER A 24 9.15 -23.09 25.32
C SER A 24 8.81 -22.10 26.43
N SER A 25 9.78 -21.46 27.08
CA SER A 25 9.49 -20.38 28.04
C SER A 25 9.06 -19.07 27.35
N LYS A 26 9.33 -18.93 26.05
CA LYS A 26 8.95 -17.75 25.24
C LYS A 26 7.63 -17.96 24.48
N THR A 27 7.15 -19.20 24.39
CA THR A 27 5.88 -19.48 23.71
C THR A 27 4.69 -18.88 24.43
N GLU A 28 4.72 -18.81 25.77
CA GLU A 28 3.62 -18.21 26.54
C GLU A 28 3.53 -16.69 26.35
N LYS A 29 4.69 -16.00 26.25
CA LYS A 29 4.74 -14.57 25.92
C LYS A 29 4.25 -14.29 24.49
N LEU A 30 4.54 -15.19 23.55
CA LEU A 30 3.99 -15.10 22.19
C LEU A 30 2.50 -15.41 22.18
N ARG A 31 2.03 -16.39 22.97
CA ARG A 31 0.59 -16.64 23.16
C ARG A 31 -0.10 -15.42 23.71
N GLU A 32 0.36 -14.82 24.78
CA GLU A 32 -0.24 -13.60 25.33
C GLU A 32 -0.27 -12.45 24.30
N LYS A 33 0.82 -12.26 23.55
CA LYS A 33 0.95 -11.19 22.55
C LYS A 33 0.07 -11.39 21.32
N TYR A 34 -0.11 -12.63 20.87
CA TYR A 34 -0.78 -12.98 19.61
C TYR A 34 -2.10 -13.75 19.78
N SER A 35 -2.52 -14.09 21.01
CA SER A 35 -3.81 -14.71 21.34
C SER A 35 -4.99 -13.74 21.21
N ARG A 36 -4.73 -12.44 21.03
CA ARG A 36 -5.76 -11.40 20.86
C ARG A 36 -6.24 -11.24 19.42
N VAL A 37 -5.94 -12.21 18.55
CA VAL A 37 -6.57 -12.24 17.22
C VAL A 37 -7.93 -12.92 17.38
N ASP A 38 -8.97 -12.11 17.53
CA ASP A 38 -10.34 -12.60 17.50
C ASP A 38 -10.74 -12.83 16.03
N PHE A 39 -10.89 -14.11 15.66
CA PHE A 39 -11.31 -14.55 14.33
C PHE A 39 -12.84 -14.70 14.21
N ARG A 40 -13.60 -14.26 15.21
CA ARG A 40 -15.06 -14.28 15.11
C ARG A 40 -15.52 -13.37 13.96
N PRO A 41 -16.58 -13.76 13.23
CA PRO A 41 -17.19 -12.88 12.25
C PRO A 41 -17.64 -11.62 12.97
N ARG A 42 -17.03 -10.50 12.61
CA ARG A 42 -17.37 -9.18 13.14
C ARG A 42 -18.77 -8.80 12.68
N GLY A 43 -19.59 -8.27 13.58
CA GLY A 43 -20.95 -7.84 13.24
C GLY A 43 -20.97 -6.60 12.33
N ARG A 44 -22.10 -6.32 11.66
CA ARG A 44 -22.28 -5.15 10.77
C ARG A 44 -21.86 -3.81 11.38
N PHE A 45 -22.04 -3.63 12.70
CA PHE A 45 -21.68 -2.41 13.41
C PHE A 45 -20.15 -2.21 13.51
N GLU A 46 -19.37 -3.29 13.56
CA GLU A 46 -17.91 -3.20 13.56
C GLU A 46 -17.35 -2.85 12.17
N GLU A 47 -18.07 -3.22 11.09
CA GLU A 47 -17.66 -2.89 9.72
C GLU A 47 -17.83 -1.40 9.42
N GLU A 48 -18.91 -0.78 9.87
CA GLU A 48 -19.14 0.66 9.70
C GLU A 48 -18.10 1.49 10.48
N GLU A 49 -17.84 1.16 11.74
CA GLU A 49 -16.78 1.81 12.52
C GLU A 49 -15.40 1.66 11.88
N PHE A 50 -15.14 0.49 11.28
CA PHE A 50 -13.91 0.23 10.56
C PHE A 50 -13.78 1.09 9.30
N LEU A 51 -14.86 1.23 8.51
CA LEU A 51 -14.89 2.12 7.34
C LEU A 51 -14.71 3.58 7.73
N ARG A 52 -15.34 4.03 8.82
CA ARG A 52 -15.18 5.39 9.35
C ARG A 52 -13.72 5.67 9.77
N LYS A 53 -13.04 4.68 10.38
CA LYS A 53 -11.60 4.79 10.70
C LYS A 53 -10.74 4.87 9.43
N ILE A 54 -11.05 4.09 8.39
CA ILE A 54 -10.33 4.16 7.10
C ILE A 54 -10.53 5.54 6.44
N ALA A 55 -11.76 6.04 6.40
CA ALA A 55 -12.06 7.35 5.83
C ALA A 55 -11.28 8.45 6.56
N SER A 56 -11.36 8.47 7.90
CA SER A 56 -10.61 9.42 8.74
C SER A 56 -9.10 9.33 8.52
N PHE A 57 -8.53 8.12 8.43
CA PHE A 57 -7.10 7.92 8.13
C PHE A 57 -6.68 8.53 6.78
N HIS A 58 -7.58 8.50 5.79
CA HIS A 58 -7.36 9.11 4.48
C HIS A 58 -7.81 10.58 4.40
N GLY A 59 -8.21 11.19 5.53
CA GLY A 59 -8.70 12.56 5.60
C GLY A 59 -9.99 12.79 4.82
N LEU A 60 -10.85 11.79 4.76
CA LEU A 60 -12.18 11.83 4.16
C LEU A 60 -13.24 11.79 5.27
N ASP A 61 -14.31 12.55 5.12
CA ASP A 61 -15.48 12.40 5.99
C ASP A 61 -16.33 11.22 5.51
N TYR A 62 -16.60 10.30 6.42
CA TYR A 62 -17.38 9.11 6.13
C TYR A 62 -18.83 9.45 5.82
N ASP A 63 -19.39 10.46 6.49
CA ASP A 63 -20.80 10.83 6.35
C ASP A 63 -21.04 11.44 4.94
N GLU A 64 -20.10 12.26 4.45
CA GLU A 64 -20.10 12.76 3.06
C GLU A 64 -19.96 11.62 2.03
N VAL A 65 -19.07 10.64 2.27
CA VAL A 65 -18.92 9.48 1.38
C VAL A 65 -20.22 8.66 1.32
N LEU A 66 -20.95 8.60 2.44
CA LEU A 66 -22.21 7.87 2.52
C LEU A 66 -23.33 8.60 1.76
N GLU A 67 -23.41 9.93 1.86
CA GLU A 67 -24.36 10.74 1.10
C GLU A 67 -24.10 10.66 -0.41
N GLU A 68 -22.86 10.82 -0.86
CA GLU A 68 -22.54 10.68 -2.29
C GLU A 68 -22.83 9.27 -2.82
N ALA A 69 -22.57 8.24 -2.01
CA ALA A 69 -22.97 6.89 -2.36
C ALA A 69 -24.50 6.76 -2.49
N ARG A 70 -25.31 7.57 -1.77
CA ARG A 70 -26.79 7.54 -1.85
C ARG A 70 -27.26 8.18 -3.13
N GLU A 71 -26.61 9.26 -3.53
CA GLU A 71 -26.90 9.92 -4.80
C GLU A 71 -26.57 9.03 -6.00
N ILE A 72 -25.45 8.31 -5.95
CA ILE A 72 -24.99 7.47 -7.08
C ILE A 72 -25.74 6.14 -7.16
N TYR A 73 -25.99 5.48 -6.02
CA TYR A 73 -26.52 4.12 -5.99
C TYR A 73 -27.98 4.02 -5.53
N GLY A 74 -28.61 5.14 -5.14
CA GLY A 74 -29.98 5.21 -4.63
C GLY A 74 -30.10 4.99 -3.10
N GLU A 75 -31.33 5.08 -2.57
CA GLU A 75 -31.61 5.02 -1.13
C GLU A 75 -31.26 3.66 -0.48
N GLU A 76 -31.32 2.55 -1.21
CA GLU A 76 -30.88 1.23 -0.72
C GLU A 76 -29.37 1.03 -0.88
N ILE A 77 -28.65 1.59 0.07
CA ILE A 77 -27.22 1.37 0.23
C ILE A 77 -26.96 0.13 1.09
N ASP A 78 -26.20 -0.79 0.52
CA ASP A 78 -25.51 -1.83 1.29
C ASP A 78 -24.09 -1.39 1.66
N GLN A 79 -23.55 -1.92 2.77
CA GLN A 79 -22.21 -1.59 3.28
C GLN A 79 -21.11 -1.90 2.23
N GLU A 80 -21.33 -2.89 1.37
CA GLU A 80 -20.42 -3.21 0.29
C GLU A 80 -20.33 -2.09 -0.77
N LYS A 81 -21.45 -1.41 -1.06
CA LYS A 81 -21.48 -0.27 -1.99
C LYS A 81 -20.73 0.92 -1.39
N VAL A 82 -20.93 1.22 -0.10
CA VAL A 82 -20.18 2.29 0.60
C VAL A 82 -18.69 2.00 0.58
N LYS A 83 -18.29 0.76 0.87
CA LYS A 83 -16.89 0.33 0.84
C LYS A 83 -16.28 0.47 -0.56
N LYS A 84 -17.03 0.14 -1.61
CA LYS A 84 -16.59 0.31 -2.99
C LYS A 84 -16.41 1.79 -3.34
N HIS A 85 -17.35 2.63 -2.95
CA HIS A 85 -17.29 4.08 -3.19
C HIS A 85 -16.14 4.75 -2.41
N LEU A 86 -15.97 4.41 -1.14
CA LEU A 86 -14.84 4.87 -0.32
C LEU A 86 -13.49 4.48 -0.95
N ARG A 87 -13.37 3.24 -1.44
CA ARG A 87 -12.16 2.79 -2.14
C ARG A 87 -11.89 3.63 -3.38
N TRP A 88 -12.92 3.88 -4.19
CA TRP A 88 -12.79 4.71 -5.38
C TRP A 88 -12.33 6.13 -5.03
N LYS A 89 -12.91 6.78 -4.02
CA LYS A 89 -12.46 8.10 -3.54
C LYS A 89 -10.99 8.12 -3.10
N ILE A 90 -10.57 7.09 -2.37
CA ILE A 90 -9.17 6.97 -1.93
C ILE A 90 -8.24 6.79 -3.14
N GLU A 91 -8.64 6.00 -4.14
CA GLU A 91 -7.89 5.79 -5.37
C GLU A 91 -7.80 7.08 -6.21
N ASP A 92 -8.93 7.78 -6.36
CA ASP A 92 -9.02 9.02 -7.11
C ASP A 92 -8.08 10.08 -6.50
N ARG A 93 -8.15 10.27 -5.18
CA ARG A 93 -7.24 11.17 -4.44
C ARG A 93 -5.77 10.75 -4.51
N LYS A 94 -5.48 9.45 -4.73
CA LYS A 94 -4.12 8.95 -4.96
C LYS A 94 -3.67 9.18 -6.39
N LYS A 95 -4.54 9.09 -7.38
CA LYS A 95 -4.26 9.41 -8.79
C LYS A 95 -4.08 10.91 -9.01
N SER A 96 -4.73 11.75 -8.21
CA SER A 96 -4.42 13.18 -8.16
C SER A 96 -3.04 13.48 -7.55
N ARG A 97 -2.33 12.48 -7.00
CA ARG A 97 -0.92 12.67 -6.61
C ARG A 97 -0.10 12.56 -7.87
N LYS A 98 0.43 13.71 -8.30
CA LYS A 98 1.36 13.83 -9.42
C LYS A 98 2.42 12.73 -9.33
N LYS A 99 2.70 12.08 -10.46
CA LYS A 99 3.77 11.08 -10.54
C LYS A 99 5.09 11.82 -10.43
N GLN A 100 5.74 11.72 -9.28
CA GLN A 100 7.02 12.36 -9.01
C GLN A 100 8.17 11.39 -9.27
N GLU A 101 9.16 11.82 -10.05
CA GLU A 101 10.40 11.07 -10.30
C GLU A 101 11.61 11.97 -10.08
N ILE A 102 12.70 11.37 -9.59
CA ILE A 102 13.99 12.04 -9.41
C ILE A 102 14.87 11.61 -10.57
N ILE A 103 15.28 12.57 -11.40
CA ILE A 103 16.03 12.34 -12.63
C ILE A 103 17.33 13.13 -12.64
N GLN A 104 18.25 12.77 -13.53
CA GLN A 104 19.48 13.52 -13.77
C GLN A 104 19.27 14.61 -14.85
N GLU A 105 20.22 15.54 -14.98
CA GLU A 105 20.15 16.64 -15.95
C GLU A 105 20.05 16.11 -17.40
N GLU A 106 20.72 14.99 -17.69
CA GLU A 106 20.73 14.37 -19.02
C GLU A 106 19.35 13.85 -19.44
N GLU A 107 18.56 13.37 -18.48
CA GLU A 107 17.23 12.80 -18.69
C GLU A 107 16.14 13.89 -18.71
N LEU A 108 16.44 15.08 -18.18
CA LEU A 108 15.48 16.17 -17.99
C LEU A 108 14.72 16.54 -19.27
N ARG A 109 15.41 16.59 -20.42
CA ARG A 109 14.78 16.93 -21.70
C ARG A 109 13.72 15.92 -22.12
N GLU A 110 13.98 14.62 -21.94
CA GLU A 110 13.04 13.57 -22.32
C GLU A 110 11.76 13.61 -21.48
N TYR A 111 11.89 13.95 -20.19
CA TYR A 111 10.74 14.10 -19.29
C TYR A 111 9.93 15.37 -19.59
N LEU A 112 10.60 16.48 -19.89
CA LEU A 112 9.93 17.72 -20.33
C LEU A 112 9.15 17.50 -21.63
N ASP A 113 9.74 16.80 -22.62
CA ASP A 113 9.08 16.46 -23.89
C ASP A 113 7.89 15.51 -23.68
N SER A 114 7.95 14.66 -22.65
CA SER A 114 6.87 13.76 -22.24
C SER A 114 5.76 14.42 -21.41
N GLY A 115 5.87 15.73 -21.16
CA GLY A 115 4.88 16.55 -20.45
C GLY A 115 5.00 16.52 -18.92
N TYR A 116 6.17 16.22 -18.37
CA TYR A 116 6.46 16.43 -16.95
C TYR A 116 6.89 17.88 -16.68
N GLU A 117 6.57 18.39 -15.50
CA GLU A 117 6.96 19.72 -15.00
C GLU A 117 8.04 19.59 -13.92
N VAL A 118 9.01 20.51 -13.90
CA VAL A 118 10.07 20.55 -12.87
C VAL A 118 9.54 21.23 -11.61
N GLU A 119 9.54 20.51 -10.50
CA GLU A 119 9.14 21.07 -9.20
C GLU A 119 10.33 21.62 -8.42
N CYS A 120 11.49 20.95 -8.47
CA CYS A 120 12.65 21.35 -7.66
C CYS A 120 13.97 20.83 -8.24
N GLU A 121 15.03 21.63 -8.07
CA GLU A 121 16.43 21.25 -8.32
C GLU A 121 17.10 20.90 -6.99
N LEU A 122 17.66 19.70 -6.92
CA LEU A 122 18.43 19.22 -5.78
C LEU A 122 19.86 19.75 -5.87
N SER A 123 20.49 19.95 -4.71
CA SER A 123 21.85 20.50 -4.59
C SER A 123 22.96 19.68 -5.26
N ASP A 124 22.63 18.48 -5.75
CA ASP A 124 23.53 17.55 -6.43
C ASP A 124 23.31 17.48 -7.95
N GLY A 125 22.52 18.40 -8.52
CA GLY A 125 22.25 18.47 -9.96
C GLY A 125 21.14 17.52 -10.44
N ARG A 126 20.38 16.92 -9.52
CA ARG A 126 19.19 16.11 -9.84
C ARG A 126 17.92 16.95 -9.81
N PHE A 127 16.94 16.57 -10.62
CA PHE A 127 15.66 17.27 -10.72
C PHE A 127 14.52 16.39 -10.24
N ILE A 128 13.57 17.00 -9.51
CA ILE A 128 12.29 16.38 -9.21
C ILE A 128 11.31 16.85 -10.28
N VAL A 129 10.82 15.90 -11.07
CA VAL A 129 9.81 16.14 -12.10
C VAL A 129 8.49 15.52 -11.70
N SER A 130 7.38 16.18 -12.05
CA SER A 130 6.03 15.75 -11.73
C SER A 130 5.15 15.79 -12.97
N LYS A 131 4.29 14.78 -13.17
CA LYS A 131 3.25 14.82 -14.21
C LYS A 131 1.89 14.55 -13.60
N GLU A 132 0.91 15.36 -13.97
CA GLU A 132 -0.50 15.07 -13.71
C GLU A 132 -0.92 13.95 -14.65
N GLU A 133 -1.32 12.81 -14.10
CA GLU A 133 -1.91 11.75 -14.93
C GLU A 133 -3.27 12.23 -15.40
N SER A 134 -3.35 12.59 -16.68
CA SER A 134 -4.62 12.89 -17.31
C SER A 134 -5.39 11.58 -17.51
N ILE A 135 -6.72 11.61 -17.41
CA ILE A 135 -7.60 10.45 -17.64
C ILE A 135 -7.35 9.81 -19.03
N LEU A 136 -6.81 10.57 -19.98
CA LEU A 136 -6.43 10.13 -21.32
C LEU A 136 -5.18 9.22 -21.33
N ASP A 137 -4.20 9.44 -20.45
CA ASP A 137 -2.98 8.61 -20.36
C ASP A 137 -3.28 7.16 -19.93
N LEU A 138 -4.35 6.96 -19.15
CA LEU A 138 -4.82 5.64 -18.70
C LEU A 138 -5.54 4.84 -19.80
N LEU A 139 -6.07 5.50 -20.82
CA LEU A 139 -6.75 4.86 -21.95
C LEU A 139 -5.77 4.45 -23.07
N GLU A 140 -4.59 5.09 -23.13
CA GLU A 140 -3.57 4.83 -24.16
C GLU A 140 -2.42 3.91 -23.68
N GLY A 141 -2.27 3.66 -22.37
CA GLY A 141 -1.19 2.86 -21.77
C GLY A 141 -1.20 1.34 -21.99
N GLY A 142 -1.82 0.84 -23.06
CA GLY A 142 -1.94 -0.58 -23.40
C GLY A 142 -0.75 -1.19 -24.15
N GLU A 143 0.16 -0.39 -24.71
CA GLU A 143 1.25 -0.92 -25.53
C GLU A 143 2.61 -0.28 -25.22
N GLY A 144 3.61 -1.11 -24.92
CA GLY A 144 5.00 -0.76 -25.20
C GLY A 144 5.93 -0.44 -24.04
N ARG A 145 5.95 -1.22 -22.94
CA ARG A 145 7.19 -1.31 -22.14
C ARG A 145 8.21 -2.17 -22.87
N LYS A 146 9.03 -1.57 -23.74
CA LYS A 146 10.30 -2.18 -24.17
C LYS A 146 11.30 -2.03 -23.03
N VAL A 147 11.75 -3.17 -22.51
CA VAL A 147 12.86 -3.25 -21.57
C VAL A 147 14.15 -3.05 -22.36
N PRO A 148 15.02 -2.10 -22.03
CA PRO A 148 16.35 -2.04 -22.63
C PRO A 148 17.17 -3.24 -22.15
N SER A 149 17.73 -3.99 -23.10
CA SER A 149 18.76 -5.02 -22.88
C SER A 149 20.14 -4.39 -22.91
#